data_AF-A0A1H9VKA8-F1
#
_entry.id   AF-A0A1H9VKA8-F1
#
_cell.length_a   1.000
_cell.length_b   1.000
_cell.length_c   1.000
_cell.angle_alpha   90.00
_cell.angle_beta   90.00
_cell.angle_gamma   90.00
#
_symmetry.space_group_name_H-M   'P 1'
#
loop_
_entity.id
_entity.type
_entity.pdbx_description
1 polymer ?
#
loop_
_entity_poly.entity_id
_entity_poly.type
_entity_poly.pdbx_seq_one_letter_code
_entity_poly.pdbx_strand_id
1 'polypeptide(L)'
;MGTQTLNNRYTLTQSQKMMVFILSMSLYGLSNMITELVPSAYLGPIEFSIEYFAFIPLTLCILFHPLYAAIGASLGEVIFGEIMLGQFGGFGELEKFIAFSLAMYIAGTFVRDPKNRKQVAAAALLGVIIHQAISATVDILKVWVGVEELEAVPGLAESVVVIEGFSFLNDVLFSGILFALLPTVYLVPRLYGKIEPLLGMKPRDRNDRYSLTEIIGPRLIATGILLAAAAFLFEFLSESGFNVEWEADFLETYGDWFIFVSLGAAFIVALITISVMLSKKRKTQHLKNAKKEEKVS
;
A
#
# COMPACT_ATOMS: atom_id res chain seq x y z
N MET A 1 -21.92 22.72 38.89
CA MET A 1 -20.59 22.10 39.09
C MET A 1 -20.78 20.59 38.96
N GLY A 2 -20.18 19.94 37.95
CA GLY A 2 -20.20 18.46 37.84
C GLY A 2 -20.48 17.89 36.43
N THR A 3 -19.44 17.93 35.58
CA THR A 3 -19.05 16.89 34.61
C THR A 3 -20.06 16.30 33.62
N GLN A 4 -20.13 16.89 32.42
CA GLN A 4 -20.37 16.13 31.18
C GLN A 4 -19.05 16.03 30.40
N THR A 5 -18.26 15.00 30.66
CA THR A 5 -17.14 14.63 29.76
C THR A 5 -17.71 13.79 28.63
N LEU A 6 -18.28 14.44 27.62
CA LEU A 6 -18.59 13.79 26.35
C LEU A 6 -17.25 13.38 25.70
N ASN A 7 -16.96 12.08 25.78
CA ASN A 7 -15.84 11.42 25.14
C ASN A 7 -16.09 11.39 23.62
N ASN A 8 -15.96 12.56 22.99
CA ASN A 8 -16.25 12.73 21.57
C ASN A 8 -15.09 12.11 20.79
N ARG A 9 -15.27 10.86 20.32
CA ARG A 9 -14.31 10.20 19.42
C ARG A 9 -14.14 11.12 18.21
N TYR A 10 -12.90 11.45 17.85
CA TYR A 10 -12.64 12.23 16.65
C TYR A 10 -13.12 11.43 15.42
N THR A 11 -14.25 11.81 14.85
CA THR A 11 -14.83 11.18 13.67
C THR A 11 -14.53 12.01 12.44
N LEU A 12 -13.86 11.41 11.46
CA LEU A 12 -13.61 12.03 10.15
C LEU A 12 -14.92 12.23 9.39
N THR A 13 -15.05 13.36 8.70
CA THR A 13 -16.15 13.60 7.75
C THR A 13 -16.04 12.67 6.55
N GLN A 14 -17.15 12.46 5.84
CA GLN A 14 -17.11 11.65 4.61
C GLN A 14 -16.14 12.20 3.57
N SER A 15 -16.09 13.51 3.39
CA SER A 15 -15.14 14.15 2.47
C SER A 15 -13.68 13.90 2.86
N GLN A 16 -13.35 13.92 4.16
CA GLN A 16 -11.99 13.61 4.64
C GLN A 16 -11.61 12.15 4.40
N LYS A 17 -12.55 11.22 4.61
CA LYS A 17 -12.35 9.79 4.33
C LYS A 17 -12.08 9.55 2.86
N MET A 18 -12.88 10.16 1.99
CA MET A 18 -12.68 10.11 0.54
C MET A 18 -11.34 10.72 0.12
N MET A 19 -10.92 11.79 0.77
CA MET A 19 -9.63 12.44 0.48
C MET A 19 -8.45 11.54 0.83
N VAL A 20 -8.48 10.86 1.98
CA VAL A 20 -7.46 9.86 2.38
C VAL A 20 -7.44 8.71 1.38
N PHE A 21 -8.61 8.20 1.00
CA PHE A 21 -8.75 7.13 0.03
C PHE A 21 -8.13 7.49 -1.33
N ILE A 22 -8.53 8.62 -1.92
CA ILE A 22 -8.02 9.09 -3.22
C ILE A 22 -6.51 9.38 -3.17
N LEU A 23 -6.05 9.98 -2.06
CA LEU A 23 -4.62 10.24 -1.88
C LEU A 23 -3.81 8.94 -1.84
N SER A 24 -4.29 7.94 -1.10
CA SER A 24 -3.62 6.64 -0.99
C SER A 24 -3.63 5.89 -2.31
N MET A 25 -4.78 5.84 -2.97
CA MET A 25 -4.96 5.24 -4.28
C MET A 25 -4.01 5.84 -5.32
N SER A 26 -3.96 7.17 -5.42
CA SER A 26 -3.11 7.82 -6.41
C SER A 26 -1.62 7.70 -6.10
N LEU A 27 -1.20 7.87 -4.84
CA LEU A 27 0.21 7.80 -4.49
C LEU A 27 0.79 6.39 -4.63
N TYR A 28 0.06 5.37 -4.17
CA TYR A 28 0.55 3.99 -4.25
C TYR A 28 0.41 3.43 -5.67
N GLY A 29 -0.70 3.69 -6.36
CA GLY A 29 -0.85 3.28 -7.75
C GLY A 29 0.25 3.84 -8.67
N LEU A 30 0.57 5.13 -8.54
CA LEU A 30 1.68 5.73 -9.29
C LEU A 30 3.05 5.18 -8.87
N SER A 31 3.22 4.76 -7.61
CA SER A 31 4.47 4.17 -7.18
C SER A 31 4.68 2.78 -7.76
N ASN A 32 3.61 1.99 -7.89
CA ASN A 32 3.67 0.66 -8.50
C ASN A 32 4.03 0.75 -9.98
N MET A 33 3.46 1.72 -10.71
CA MET A 33 3.89 1.99 -12.08
C MET A 33 5.38 2.32 -12.22
N ILE A 34 6.05 2.79 -11.15
CA ILE A 34 7.48 3.06 -11.17
C ILE A 34 8.27 1.82 -10.78
N THR A 35 7.81 1.03 -9.80
CA THR A 35 8.52 -0.20 -9.37
C THR A 35 8.56 -1.25 -10.46
N GLU A 36 7.49 -1.38 -11.24
CA GLU A 36 7.44 -2.25 -12.43
C GLU A 36 8.51 -1.91 -13.49
N LEU A 37 9.05 -0.70 -13.46
CA LEU A 37 10.11 -0.26 -14.38
C LEU A 37 11.51 -0.52 -13.83
N VAL A 38 11.63 -0.86 -12.55
CA VAL A 38 12.92 -1.06 -11.91
C VAL A 38 13.38 -2.48 -12.22
N PRO A 39 14.52 -2.66 -12.90
CA PRO A 39 15.01 -3.99 -13.23
C PRO A 39 15.42 -4.75 -11.96
N SER A 40 15.16 -6.06 -11.92
CA SER A 40 15.66 -6.94 -10.88
C SER A 40 17.15 -7.24 -11.11
N ALA A 41 17.90 -7.39 -10.02
CA ALA A 41 19.32 -7.73 -10.05
C ALA A 41 19.54 -9.11 -9.45
N TYR A 42 20.15 -10.02 -10.21
CA TYR A 42 20.48 -11.36 -9.72
C TYR A 42 21.88 -11.39 -9.11
N LEU A 43 21.99 -11.86 -7.86
CA LEU A 43 23.27 -12.13 -7.21
C LEU A 43 23.30 -13.59 -6.76
N GLY A 44 23.66 -14.50 -7.68
CA GLY A 44 23.62 -15.94 -7.40
C GLY A 44 22.18 -16.44 -7.27
N PRO A 45 21.82 -17.20 -6.21
CA PRO A 45 20.46 -17.71 -6.01
C PRO A 45 19.49 -16.67 -5.42
N ILE A 46 19.96 -15.44 -5.15
CA ILE A 46 19.16 -14.37 -4.54
C ILE A 46 18.80 -13.37 -5.63
N GLU A 47 17.51 -13.21 -5.85
CA GLU A 47 16.95 -12.14 -6.68
C GLU A 47 16.74 -10.89 -5.82
N PHE A 48 17.40 -9.79 -6.19
CA PHE A 48 17.12 -8.46 -5.67
C PHE A 48 16.08 -7.80 -6.59
N SER A 49 14.81 -8.12 -6.36
CA SER A 49 13.70 -7.40 -6.95
C SER A 49 13.07 -6.46 -5.94
N ILE A 50 12.52 -5.35 -6.41
CA ILE A 50 11.69 -4.48 -5.59
C ILE A 50 10.26 -4.97 -5.78
N GLU A 51 9.78 -5.77 -4.83
CA GLU A 51 8.42 -6.30 -4.88
C GLU A 51 7.40 -5.15 -4.93
N TYR A 52 7.48 -4.22 -3.98
CA TYR A 52 6.66 -3.00 -3.98
C TYR A 52 7.22 -1.96 -2.99
N PHE A 53 6.84 -0.69 -3.19
CA PHE A 53 7.18 0.40 -2.26
C PHE A 53 6.23 0.46 -1.05
N ALA A 54 6.28 -0.57 -0.21
CA ALA A 54 5.48 -0.74 1.01
C ALA A 54 5.45 0.49 1.92
N PHE A 55 6.55 1.27 1.94
CA PHE A 55 6.65 2.43 2.81
C PHE A 55 5.59 3.50 2.56
N ILE A 56 5.08 3.63 1.34
CA ILE A 56 4.08 4.64 0.95
C ILE A 56 2.75 4.34 1.64
N PRO A 57 2.10 3.19 1.40
CA PRO A 57 0.83 2.87 2.04
C PRO A 57 0.99 2.72 3.55
N LEU A 58 2.10 2.17 4.05
CA LEU A 58 2.39 2.13 5.49
C LEU A 58 2.39 3.53 6.11
N THR A 59 3.07 4.49 5.48
CA THR A 59 3.12 5.87 5.97
C THR A 59 1.73 6.49 6.02
N LEU A 60 0.92 6.29 4.98
CA LEU A 60 -0.45 6.80 4.92
C LEU A 60 -1.36 6.13 5.95
N CYS A 61 -1.25 4.81 6.13
CA CYS A 61 -2.03 4.07 7.13
C CYS A 61 -1.68 4.46 8.57
N ILE A 62 -0.42 4.84 8.83
CA ILE A 62 0.01 5.30 10.15
C ILE A 62 -0.46 6.72 10.42
N LEU A 63 -0.36 7.63 9.44
CA LEU A 63 -0.67 9.06 9.62
C LEU A 63 -2.16 9.38 9.49
N PHE A 64 -2.88 8.65 8.66
CA PHE A 64 -4.31 8.83 8.41
C PHE A 64 -5.15 7.69 8.98
N HIS A 65 -6.42 7.61 8.55
CA HIS A 65 -7.31 6.52 8.94
C HIS A 65 -6.88 5.22 8.23
N PRO A 66 -6.46 4.18 8.97
CA PRO A 66 -5.83 2.98 8.39
C PRO A 66 -6.70 2.29 7.34
N LEU A 67 -8.01 2.15 7.58
CA LEU A 67 -8.91 1.44 6.66
C LEU A 67 -8.99 2.09 5.27
N TYR A 68 -9.27 3.39 5.20
CA TYR A 68 -9.42 4.10 3.93
C TYR A 68 -8.08 4.23 3.19
N ALA A 69 -6.97 4.34 3.93
CA ALA A 69 -5.64 4.35 3.35
C ALA A 69 -5.28 2.97 2.75
N ALA A 70 -5.53 1.88 3.48
CA ALA A 70 -5.22 0.52 3.03
C ALA A 70 -6.03 0.12 1.80
N ILE A 71 -7.36 0.26 1.86
CA ILE A 71 -8.24 -0.03 0.72
C ILE A 71 -7.92 0.88 -0.47
N GLY A 72 -7.65 2.17 -0.19
CA GLY A 72 -7.25 3.11 -1.23
C GLY A 72 -5.97 2.66 -1.93
N ALA A 73 -4.96 2.25 -1.17
CA ALA A 73 -3.71 1.74 -1.72
C ALA A 73 -3.93 0.49 -2.58
N SER A 74 -4.56 -0.56 -2.04
CA SER A 74 -4.85 -1.78 -2.82
C SER A 74 -5.63 -1.49 -4.10
N LEU A 75 -6.59 -0.57 -4.07
CA LEU A 75 -7.31 -0.19 -5.28
C LEU A 75 -6.42 0.56 -6.28
N GLY A 76 -5.51 1.40 -5.77
CA GLY A 76 -4.53 2.09 -6.58
C GLY A 76 -3.61 1.12 -7.32
N GLU A 77 -3.14 0.09 -6.63
CA GLU A 77 -2.37 -1.01 -7.22
C GLU A 77 -3.15 -1.72 -8.32
N VAL A 78 -4.38 -2.18 -8.06
CA VAL A 78 -5.22 -2.83 -9.08
C VAL A 78 -5.45 -1.94 -10.31
N ILE A 79 -5.70 -0.64 -10.11
CA ILE A 79 -6.01 0.25 -11.24
C ILE A 79 -4.75 0.64 -12.02
N PHE A 80 -3.68 1.04 -11.32
CA PHE A 80 -2.51 1.63 -11.97
C PHE A 80 -1.38 0.61 -12.23
N GLY A 81 -1.22 -0.38 -11.35
CA GLY A 81 -0.25 -1.47 -11.50
C GLY A 81 -0.75 -2.55 -12.46
N GLU A 82 -2.03 -2.88 -12.43
CA GLU A 82 -2.54 -4.01 -13.23
C GLU A 82 -3.31 -3.55 -14.48
N ILE A 83 -4.45 -2.88 -14.29
CA ILE A 83 -5.36 -2.50 -15.38
C ILE A 83 -4.76 -1.44 -16.32
N MET A 84 -3.90 -0.55 -15.83
CA MET A 84 -3.27 0.43 -16.72
C MET A 84 -2.08 -0.14 -17.49
N LEU A 85 -1.40 -1.14 -16.94
CA LEU A 85 -0.24 -1.76 -17.57
C LEU A 85 -0.62 -2.85 -18.57
N GLY A 86 -1.86 -3.34 -18.56
CA GLY A 86 -2.24 -4.39 -19.49
C GLY A 86 -2.12 -5.78 -18.94
N GLN A 87 -2.08 -5.97 -17.61
CA GLN A 87 -1.72 -7.28 -17.03
C GLN A 87 -2.68 -7.69 -15.92
N PHE A 88 -3.96 -7.34 -16.05
CA PHE A 88 -4.93 -7.59 -14.99
C PHE A 88 -5.27 -9.10 -14.90
N GLY A 89 -4.74 -9.76 -13.87
CA GLY A 89 -4.90 -11.19 -13.58
C GLY A 89 -6.27 -11.61 -13.02
N GLY A 90 -7.29 -10.75 -13.08
CA GLY A 90 -8.66 -11.14 -12.73
C GLY A 90 -8.88 -11.44 -11.24
N PHE A 91 -9.22 -12.70 -10.92
CA PHE A 91 -9.51 -13.12 -9.55
C PHE A 91 -8.25 -13.20 -8.67
N GLY A 92 -7.07 -13.53 -9.22
CA GLY A 92 -5.81 -13.49 -8.46
C GLY A 92 -5.49 -12.08 -7.94
N GLU A 93 -5.87 -11.04 -8.67
CA GLU A 93 -5.71 -9.66 -8.20
C GLU A 93 -6.62 -9.32 -7.01
N LEU A 94 -7.73 -10.04 -6.83
CA LEU A 94 -8.57 -9.87 -5.64
C LEU A 94 -7.96 -10.51 -4.39
N GLU A 95 -7.18 -11.57 -4.55
CA GLU A 95 -6.40 -12.17 -3.46
C GLU A 95 -5.37 -11.16 -2.94
N LYS A 96 -4.51 -10.65 -3.83
CA LYS A 96 -3.52 -9.60 -3.53
C LYS A 96 -4.17 -8.37 -2.90
N PHE A 97 -5.30 -7.91 -3.47
CA PHE A 97 -6.06 -6.78 -2.93
C PHE A 97 -6.46 -7.00 -1.46
N ILE A 98 -7.03 -8.16 -1.13
CA ILE A 98 -7.52 -8.47 0.21
C ILE A 98 -6.35 -8.64 1.19
N ALA A 99 -5.34 -9.43 0.81
CA ALA A 99 -4.16 -9.69 1.62
C ALA A 99 -3.43 -8.38 1.96
N PHE A 100 -3.17 -7.55 0.95
CA PHE A 100 -2.50 -6.27 1.10
C PHE A 100 -3.29 -5.29 1.97
N SER A 101 -4.59 -5.12 1.69
CA SER A 101 -5.46 -4.24 2.47
C SER A 101 -5.49 -4.63 3.94
N LEU A 102 -5.59 -5.93 4.24
CA LEU A 102 -5.61 -6.43 5.60
C LEU A 102 -4.28 -6.17 6.33
N ALA A 103 -3.17 -6.50 5.68
CA ALA A 103 -1.83 -6.32 6.24
C ALA A 103 -1.53 -4.85 6.55
N MET A 104 -1.81 -3.95 5.62
CA MET A 104 -1.59 -2.50 5.80
C MET A 104 -2.52 -1.91 6.86
N TYR A 105 -3.77 -2.37 6.94
CA TYR A 105 -4.70 -1.98 8.00
C TYR A 105 -4.18 -2.38 9.39
N ILE A 106 -3.71 -3.61 9.55
CA ILE A 106 -3.16 -4.11 10.82
C ILE A 106 -1.91 -3.31 11.20
N ALA A 107 -0.99 -3.09 10.27
CA ALA A 107 0.22 -2.29 10.50
C ALA A 107 -0.11 -0.84 10.91
N GLY A 108 -1.04 -0.18 10.21
CA GLY A 108 -1.43 1.21 10.50
C GLY A 108 -2.19 1.36 11.83
N THR A 109 -2.91 0.34 12.26
CA THR A 109 -3.58 0.32 13.58
C THR A 109 -2.61 -0.01 14.72
N PHE A 110 -1.52 -0.74 14.44
CA PHE A 110 -0.49 -1.06 15.42
C PHE A 110 0.26 0.17 15.95
N VAL A 111 0.43 1.22 15.13
CA VAL A 111 1.09 2.47 15.56
C VAL A 111 0.14 3.37 16.33
N ARG A 112 0.50 3.65 17.59
CA ARG A 112 -0.21 4.60 18.45
C ARG A 112 0.42 5.99 18.41
N ASP A 113 1.75 6.04 18.38
CA ASP A 113 2.49 7.30 18.33
C ASP A 113 3.37 7.33 17.07
N PRO A 114 3.00 8.10 16.04
CA PRO A 114 3.79 8.25 14.82
C PRO A 114 5.19 8.82 15.05
N LYS A 115 5.46 9.47 16.19
CA LYS A 115 6.81 9.95 16.54
C LYS A 115 7.69 8.86 17.13
N ASN A 116 7.11 7.76 17.63
CA ASN A 116 7.87 6.66 18.21
C ASN A 116 8.47 5.77 17.11
N ARG A 117 9.72 6.04 16.74
CA ARG A 117 10.45 5.31 15.69
C ARG A 117 10.49 3.80 15.89
N LYS A 118 10.56 3.31 17.13
CA LYS A 118 10.59 1.86 17.41
C LYS A 118 9.25 1.21 17.09
N GLN A 119 8.15 1.87 17.44
CA GLN A 119 6.80 1.38 17.14
C GLN A 119 6.52 1.43 15.64
N VAL A 120 6.96 2.50 14.97
CA VAL A 120 6.87 2.62 13.51
C VAL A 120 7.68 1.53 12.80
N ALA A 121 8.90 1.25 13.27
CA ALA A 121 9.74 0.17 12.72
C ALA A 121 9.07 -1.20 12.88
N ALA A 122 8.54 -1.49 14.08
CA ALA A 122 7.82 -2.72 14.34
C ALA A 122 6.56 -2.86 13.49
N ALA A 123 5.80 -1.77 13.28
CA ALA A 123 4.64 -1.78 12.41
C ALA A 123 4.99 -2.02 10.95
N ALA A 124 6.08 -1.42 10.46
CA ALA A 124 6.52 -1.59 9.09
C ALA A 124 6.86 -3.06 8.80
N LEU A 125 7.65 -3.71 9.66
CA LEU A 125 7.90 -5.14 9.52
C LEU A 125 6.66 -5.98 9.72
N LEU A 126 5.80 -5.65 10.70
CA LEU A 126 4.57 -6.40 10.94
C LEU A 126 3.67 -6.41 9.69
N GLY A 127 3.55 -5.28 9.00
CA GLY A 127 2.77 -5.18 7.75
C GLY A 127 3.31 -6.10 6.66
N VAL A 128 4.62 -6.05 6.41
CA VAL A 128 5.26 -6.90 5.39
C VAL A 128 5.17 -8.37 5.76
N ILE A 129 5.43 -8.72 7.02
CA ILE A 129 5.34 -10.11 7.50
C ILE A 129 3.92 -10.65 7.34
N ILE A 130 2.90 -9.88 7.70
CA ILE A 130 1.51 -10.33 7.57
C ILE A 130 1.14 -10.51 6.10
N HIS A 131 1.52 -9.55 5.24
CA HIS A 131 1.26 -9.63 3.81
C HIS A 131 1.88 -10.89 3.21
N GLN A 132 3.19 -11.04 3.37
CA GLN A 132 3.95 -12.14 2.78
C GLN A 132 3.58 -13.49 3.37
N ALA A 133 3.18 -13.55 4.65
CA ALA A 133 2.69 -14.79 5.24
C ALA A 133 1.35 -15.22 4.66
N ILE A 134 0.45 -14.28 4.33
CA ILE A 134 -0.83 -14.61 3.69
C ILE A 134 -0.56 -15.13 2.27
N SER A 135 0.22 -14.39 1.48
CA SER A 135 0.56 -14.76 0.10
C SER A 135 1.26 -16.12 0.04
N ALA A 136 2.34 -16.32 0.79
CA ALA A 136 3.04 -17.61 0.84
C ALA A 136 2.14 -18.76 1.33
N THR A 137 1.17 -18.50 2.22
CA THR A 137 0.21 -19.53 2.63
C THR A 137 -0.74 -19.88 1.50
N VAL A 138 -1.24 -18.89 0.76
CA VAL A 138 -2.10 -19.09 -0.41
C VAL A 138 -1.36 -19.90 -1.48
N ASP A 139 -0.10 -19.55 -1.77
CA ASP A 139 0.75 -20.25 -2.74
C ASP A 139 1.06 -21.70 -2.35
N ILE A 140 1.30 -21.97 -1.06
CA ILE A 140 1.45 -23.35 -0.59
C ILE A 140 0.13 -24.12 -0.71
N LEU A 141 -1.00 -23.49 -0.34
CA LEU A 141 -2.30 -24.15 -0.34
C LEU A 141 -2.79 -24.47 -1.75
N LYS A 142 -2.54 -23.62 -2.75
CA LYS A 142 -2.99 -23.89 -4.14
C LYS A 142 -2.32 -25.13 -4.73
N VAL A 143 -1.03 -25.34 -4.45
CA VAL A 143 -0.31 -26.56 -4.84
C VAL A 143 -0.83 -27.78 -4.08
N TRP A 144 -1.09 -27.65 -2.78
CA TRP A 144 -1.58 -28.76 -1.96
C TRP A 144 -3.00 -29.19 -2.30
N VAL A 145 -3.85 -28.26 -2.71
CA VAL A 145 -5.23 -28.53 -3.15
C VAL A 145 -5.27 -29.02 -4.61
N GLY A 146 -4.14 -28.93 -5.33
CA GLY A 146 -3.99 -29.44 -6.70
C GLY A 146 -4.66 -28.55 -7.75
N VAL A 147 -4.68 -27.24 -7.49
CA VAL A 147 -5.26 -26.24 -8.41
C VAL A 147 -4.25 -25.86 -9.49
N GLU A 148 -2.96 -25.92 -9.17
CA GLU A 148 -1.86 -25.62 -10.08
C GLU A 148 -1.36 -26.92 -10.75
N GLU A 149 -1.37 -26.97 -12.10
CA GLU A 149 -0.96 -28.13 -12.90
C GLU A 149 0.56 -28.27 -12.99
N LEU A 150 1.23 -28.50 -11.85
CA LEU A 150 2.65 -28.85 -11.88
C LEU A 150 2.78 -30.36 -12.16
N GLU A 151 3.48 -30.71 -13.24
CA GLU A 151 3.80 -32.09 -13.63
C GLU A 151 4.21 -32.90 -12.38
N ALA A 152 3.48 -33.98 -12.09
CA ALA A 152 3.53 -34.70 -10.82
C ALA A 152 4.89 -35.36 -10.56
N VAL A 153 5.86 -34.59 -10.08
CA VAL A 153 7.16 -35.08 -9.61
C VAL A 153 7.04 -35.37 -8.11
N PRO A 154 7.43 -36.58 -7.65
CA PRO A 154 7.42 -36.90 -6.21
C PRO A 154 8.35 -35.94 -5.44
N GLY A 155 7.81 -35.31 -4.39
CA GLY A 155 8.52 -34.30 -3.57
C GLY A 155 8.20 -32.84 -3.90
N LEU A 156 7.32 -32.58 -4.87
CA LEU A 156 6.94 -31.24 -5.29
C LEU A 156 6.28 -30.42 -4.16
N ALA A 157 5.31 -30.99 -3.44
CA ALA A 157 4.60 -30.28 -2.37
C ALA A 157 5.52 -29.88 -1.20
N GLU A 158 6.56 -30.66 -0.93
CA GLU A 158 7.57 -30.36 0.10
C GLU A 158 8.56 -29.30 -0.42
N SER A 159 8.93 -29.39 -1.71
CA SER A 159 9.76 -28.38 -2.38
C SER A 159 9.11 -27.00 -2.40
N VAL A 160 7.80 -26.92 -2.66
CA VAL A 160 7.06 -25.64 -2.69
C VAL A 160 7.10 -24.94 -1.33
N VAL A 161 6.92 -25.68 -0.22
CA VAL A 161 7.04 -25.08 1.12
C VAL A 161 8.43 -24.49 1.37
N VAL A 162 9.48 -25.16 0.87
CA VAL A 162 10.86 -24.67 1.00
C VAL A 162 11.11 -23.45 0.11
N ILE A 163 10.60 -23.46 -1.12
CA ILE A 163 10.74 -22.37 -2.08
C ILE A 163 9.99 -21.13 -1.56
N GLU A 164 8.70 -21.27 -1.24
CA GLU A 164 7.89 -20.18 -0.71
C GLU A 164 8.38 -19.68 0.64
N GLY A 165 8.82 -20.60 1.52
CA GLY A 165 9.41 -20.23 2.80
C GLY A 165 10.71 -19.44 2.66
N PHE A 166 11.54 -19.77 1.65
CA PHE A 166 12.75 -19.02 1.35
C PHE A 166 12.42 -17.65 0.72
N SER A 167 11.47 -17.61 -0.21
CA SER A 167 10.96 -16.38 -0.84
C SER A 167 10.43 -15.41 0.22
N PHE A 168 9.53 -15.90 1.09
CA PHE A 168 9.01 -15.16 2.24
C PHE A 168 10.12 -14.52 3.09
N LEU A 169 11.16 -15.29 3.42
CA LEU A 169 12.24 -14.79 4.25
C LEU A 169 13.09 -13.75 3.51
N ASN A 170 13.35 -13.97 2.22
CA ASN A 170 14.05 -13.04 1.36
C ASN A 170 13.31 -11.70 1.30
N ASP A 171 12.01 -11.72 1.01
CA ASP A 171 11.21 -10.50 0.87
C ASP A 171 11.11 -9.73 2.17
N VAL A 172 10.88 -10.42 3.30
CA VAL A 172 10.83 -9.77 4.62
C VAL A 172 12.18 -9.13 4.99
N LEU A 173 13.30 -9.80 4.71
CA LEU A 173 14.64 -9.33 5.09
C LEU A 173 15.18 -8.24 4.16
N PHE A 174 14.96 -8.35 2.85
CA PHE A 174 15.48 -7.40 1.88
C PHE A 174 14.47 -6.31 1.58
N SER A 175 13.36 -6.65 0.94
CA SER A 175 12.31 -5.69 0.57
C SER A 175 11.68 -5.04 1.79
N GLY A 176 11.40 -5.84 2.83
CA GLY A 176 10.84 -5.38 4.09
C GLY A 176 11.75 -4.44 4.87
N ILE A 177 13.08 -4.62 4.82
CA ILE A 177 14.00 -3.70 5.51
C ILE A 177 14.24 -2.45 4.65
N LEU A 178 14.61 -2.63 3.39
CA LEU A 178 15.05 -1.55 2.51
C LEU A 178 13.90 -0.66 2.03
N PHE A 179 12.78 -1.25 1.65
CA PHE A 179 11.66 -0.57 1.00
C PHE A 179 10.41 -0.46 1.88
N ALA A 180 10.39 -1.08 3.07
CA ALA A 180 9.36 -0.81 4.09
C ALA A 180 9.94 -0.10 5.32
N LEU A 181 10.81 -0.76 6.09
CA LEU A 181 11.24 -0.27 7.40
C LEU A 181 12.01 1.05 7.33
N LEU A 182 13.09 1.12 6.55
CA LEU A 182 13.97 2.29 6.52
C LEU A 182 13.23 3.56 6.08
N PRO A 183 12.47 3.56 4.95
CA PRO A 183 11.80 4.76 4.50
C PRO A 183 10.62 5.12 5.40
N THR A 184 9.86 4.15 5.95
CA THR A 184 8.74 4.43 6.86
C THR A 184 9.22 5.07 8.17
N VAL A 185 10.29 4.55 8.79
CA VAL A 185 10.87 5.13 10.01
C VAL A 185 11.43 6.53 9.76
N TYR A 186 11.91 6.80 8.54
CA TYR A 186 12.40 8.10 8.13
C TYR A 186 11.26 9.10 7.85
N LEU A 187 10.20 8.68 7.15
CA LEU A 187 9.13 9.54 6.64
C LEU A 187 8.06 9.84 7.69
N VAL A 188 7.57 8.83 8.40
CA VAL A 188 6.41 8.96 9.30
C VAL A 188 6.63 10.08 10.33
N PRO A 189 7.74 10.13 11.11
CA PRO A 189 7.94 11.18 12.10
C PRO A 189 8.13 12.58 11.48
N ARG A 190 8.58 12.64 10.21
CA ARG A 190 8.82 13.91 9.51
C ARG A 190 7.58 14.50 8.87
N LEU A 191 6.66 13.66 8.44
CA LEU A 191 5.39 14.04 7.81
C LEU A 191 4.28 14.25 8.84
N TYR A 192 4.38 13.60 10.01
CA TYR A 192 3.45 13.78 11.11
C TYR A 192 3.27 15.25 11.49
N GLY A 193 2.02 15.70 11.50
CA GLY A 193 1.65 17.09 11.80
C GLY A 193 1.81 18.06 10.63
N LYS A 194 2.26 17.60 9.46
CA LYS A 194 2.41 18.44 8.26
C LYS A 194 1.40 18.12 7.17
N ILE A 195 1.09 16.83 6.97
CA ILE A 195 0.21 16.41 5.87
C ILE A 195 -1.26 16.39 6.28
N GLU A 196 -1.55 16.06 7.54
CA GLU A 196 -2.90 15.98 8.09
C GLU A 196 -3.62 17.33 8.06
N PRO A 197 -2.98 18.46 8.46
CA PRO A 197 -3.61 19.77 8.37
C PRO A 197 -3.90 20.23 6.94
N LEU A 198 -3.12 19.77 5.95
CA LEU A 198 -3.34 20.11 4.54
C LEU A 198 -4.65 19.51 4.00
N LEU A 199 -5.08 18.37 4.56
CA LEU A 199 -6.33 17.71 4.25
C LEU A 199 -7.47 18.15 5.19
N GLY A 200 -7.25 19.22 5.98
CA GLY A 200 -8.21 19.73 6.95
C GLY A 200 -8.45 18.78 8.13
N MET A 201 -7.51 17.88 8.43
CA MET A 201 -7.59 16.93 9.53
C MET A 201 -6.67 17.32 10.69
N LYS A 202 -7.06 16.94 11.91
CA LYS A 202 -6.19 17.02 13.06
C LYS A 202 -5.14 15.90 12.96
N PRO A 203 -3.85 16.16 13.27
CA PRO A 203 -2.84 15.12 13.39
C PRO A 203 -3.25 14.05 14.40
N ARG A 204 -2.95 12.79 14.10
CA ARG A 204 -3.33 11.62 14.90
C ARG A 204 -2.77 11.70 16.32
N ASP A 205 -3.64 11.76 17.31
CA ASP A 205 -3.24 11.86 18.72
C ASP A 205 -2.97 10.47 19.31
N ARG A 206 -2.08 10.38 20.30
CA ARG A 206 -1.83 9.13 21.06
C ARG A 206 -3.08 8.65 21.80
N ASN A 207 -3.98 9.59 22.08
CA ASN A 207 -5.27 9.35 22.73
C ASN A 207 -6.43 9.08 21.75
N ASP A 208 -6.20 9.18 20.43
CA ASP A 208 -7.16 8.70 19.44
C ASP A 208 -7.16 7.17 19.52
N ARG A 209 -8.01 6.64 20.40
CA ARG A 209 -8.12 5.22 20.68
C ARG A 209 -8.76 4.52 19.48
N TYR A 210 -7.95 4.17 18.49
CA TYR A 210 -8.12 2.89 17.80
C TYR A 210 -7.68 1.84 18.82
N SER A 211 -8.59 1.47 19.71
CA SER A 211 -8.31 0.57 20.82
C SER A 211 -7.78 -0.74 20.27
N LEU A 212 -6.46 -0.96 20.34
CA LEU A 212 -5.83 -2.24 19.96
C LEU A 212 -6.41 -3.43 20.74
N THR A 213 -7.05 -3.20 21.89
CA THR A 213 -7.75 -4.24 22.67
C THR A 213 -9.18 -4.51 22.17
N GLU A 214 -9.83 -3.54 21.51
CA GLU A 214 -11.10 -3.74 20.80
C GLU A 214 -10.89 -4.17 19.33
N ILE A 215 -9.74 -3.79 18.75
CA ILE A 215 -9.35 -4.04 17.36
C ILE A 215 -8.60 -5.35 17.22
N ILE A 216 -7.61 -5.71 18.05
CA ILE A 216 -7.15 -7.12 18.21
C ILE A 216 -8.16 -7.88 19.11
N GLY A 217 -9.45 -7.56 18.96
CA GLY A 217 -10.53 -8.32 19.54
C GLY A 217 -10.83 -9.55 18.69
N PRO A 218 -11.64 -10.48 19.20
CA PRO A 218 -12.10 -11.65 18.46
C PRO A 218 -12.70 -11.32 17.08
N ARG A 219 -13.25 -10.11 16.92
CA ARG A 219 -13.82 -9.63 15.65
C ARG A 219 -12.80 -9.45 14.54
N LEU A 220 -11.66 -8.79 14.78
CA LEU A 220 -10.64 -8.64 13.73
C LEU A 220 -9.99 -9.97 13.38
N ILE A 221 -9.79 -10.84 14.37
CA ILE A 221 -9.26 -12.18 14.11
C ILE A 221 -10.26 -12.95 13.24
N ALA A 222 -11.55 -12.95 13.60
CA ALA A 222 -12.59 -13.60 12.80
C ALA A 222 -12.73 -12.99 11.40
N THR A 223 -12.72 -11.66 11.28
CA THR A 223 -12.76 -10.96 9.98
C THR A 223 -11.49 -11.20 9.18
N GLY A 224 -10.32 -11.24 9.81
CA GLY A 224 -9.04 -11.52 9.17
C GLY A 224 -8.98 -12.95 8.64
N ILE A 225 -9.43 -13.93 9.42
CA ILE A 225 -9.57 -15.32 8.96
C ILE A 225 -10.56 -15.41 7.79
N LEU A 226 -11.70 -14.73 7.88
CA LEU A 226 -12.69 -14.72 6.81
C LEU A 226 -12.13 -14.08 5.53
N LEU A 227 -11.39 -12.98 5.66
CA LEU A 227 -10.74 -12.32 4.53
C LEU A 227 -9.62 -13.17 3.94
N ALA A 228 -8.80 -13.84 4.76
CA ALA A 228 -7.78 -14.77 4.27
C ALA A 228 -8.40 -15.98 3.57
N ALA A 229 -9.53 -16.50 4.06
CA ALA A 229 -10.27 -17.55 3.37
C ALA A 229 -10.90 -17.06 2.05
N ALA A 230 -11.37 -15.80 2.00
CA ALA A 230 -11.86 -15.19 0.77
C ALA A 230 -10.73 -14.96 -0.24
N ALA A 231 -9.56 -14.51 0.21
CA ALA A 231 -8.34 -14.39 -0.58
C ALA A 231 -7.96 -15.73 -1.22
N PHE A 232 -7.87 -16.81 -0.43
CA PHE A 232 -7.66 -18.15 -0.96
C PHE A 232 -8.74 -18.60 -1.95
N LEU A 233 -10.01 -18.28 -1.69
CA LEU A 233 -11.10 -18.62 -2.60
C LEU A 233 -11.00 -17.88 -3.94
N PHE A 234 -10.59 -16.62 -3.94
CA PHE A 234 -10.38 -15.87 -5.18
C PHE A 234 -9.19 -16.41 -5.96
N GLU A 235 -8.08 -16.72 -5.31
CA GLU A 235 -6.95 -17.38 -5.96
C GLU A 235 -7.37 -18.73 -6.56
N PHE A 236 -8.09 -19.56 -5.80
CA PHE A 236 -8.63 -20.82 -6.29
C PHE A 236 -9.50 -20.62 -7.55
N LEU A 237 -10.35 -19.60 -7.57
CA LEU A 237 -11.20 -19.28 -8.73
C LEU A 237 -10.40 -18.79 -9.94
N SER A 238 -9.27 -18.10 -9.69
CA SER A 238 -8.33 -17.66 -10.72
C SER A 238 -7.79 -18.87 -11.49
N GLU A 239 -7.32 -19.89 -10.78
CA GLU A 239 -6.73 -21.07 -11.41
C GLU A 239 -7.78 -22.10 -11.89
N SER A 240 -9.01 -22.06 -11.36
CA SER A 240 -10.07 -23.03 -11.71
C SER A 240 -10.80 -22.77 -13.05
N GLY A 241 -10.24 -21.93 -13.92
CA GLY A 241 -10.81 -21.62 -15.25
C GLY A 241 -12.03 -20.71 -15.23
N PHE A 242 -12.35 -20.08 -14.09
CA PHE A 242 -13.36 -19.02 -13.98
C PHE A 242 -12.78 -17.62 -14.19
N ASN A 243 -11.46 -17.52 -14.44
CA ASN A 243 -10.77 -16.24 -14.49
C ASN A 243 -11.19 -15.39 -15.69
N VAL A 244 -11.21 -14.08 -15.47
CA VAL A 244 -11.38 -13.09 -16.53
C VAL A 244 -10.13 -12.23 -16.51
N GLU A 245 -9.16 -12.65 -17.29
CA GLU A 245 -7.89 -11.94 -17.47
C GLU A 245 -8.05 -10.89 -18.55
N TRP A 246 -7.39 -9.76 -18.35
CA TRP A 246 -7.27 -8.75 -19.37
C TRP A 246 -5.79 -8.47 -19.57
N GLU A 247 -5.28 -9.01 -20.67
CA GLU A 247 -3.93 -8.76 -21.14
C GLU A 247 -3.96 -7.80 -22.33
N ALA A 248 -3.19 -6.73 -22.26
CA ALA A 248 -3.11 -5.75 -23.32
C ALA A 248 -1.83 -5.98 -24.12
N ASP A 249 -2.01 -6.27 -25.39
CA ASP A 249 -0.94 -6.69 -26.31
C ASP A 249 0.01 -5.56 -26.75
N PHE A 250 0.15 -4.51 -25.92
CA PHE A 250 0.93 -3.31 -26.23
C PHE A 250 2.43 -3.61 -26.29
N LEU A 251 2.92 -4.54 -25.47
CA LEU A 251 4.32 -4.93 -25.42
C LEU A 251 4.72 -5.83 -26.59
N GLU A 252 3.89 -6.81 -26.99
CA GLU A 252 4.17 -7.58 -28.21
C GLU A 252 4.04 -6.72 -29.48
N THR A 253 3.08 -5.80 -29.52
CA THR A 253 2.83 -4.98 -30.71
C THR A 253 3.84 -3.84 -30.90
N TYR A 254 4.27 -3.20 -29.82
CA TYR A 254 5.13 -2.01 -29.88
C TYR A 254 6.54 -2.24 -29.31
N GLY A 255 6.79 -3.30 -28.55
CA GLY A 255 8.06 -3.59 -27.88
C GLY A 255 8.24 -2.83 -26.57
N ASP A 256 9.21 -3.26 -25.75
CA ASP A 256 9.53 -2.75 -24.40
C ASP A 256 9.63 -1.22 -24.29
N TRP A 257 9.93 -0.53 -25.39
CA TRP A 257 10.03 0.94 -25.40
C TRP A 257 8.69 1.65 -25.14
N PHE A 258 7.55 0.99 -25.39
CA PHE A 258 6.23 1.60 -25.23
C PHE A 258 5.93 1.99 -23.77
N ILE A 259 6.54 1.28 -22.81
CA ILE A 259 6.45 1.61 -21.39
C ILE A 259 6.99 3.03 -21.09
N PHE A 260 7.97 3.51 -21.85
CA PHE A 260 8.47 4.89 -21.68
C PHE A 260 7.47 5.96 -22.15
N VAL A 261 6.48 5.61 -22.98
CA VAL A 261 5.44 6.54 -23.45
C VAL A 261 4.47 6.88 -22.32
N SER A 262 4.01 5.88 -21.58
CA SER A 262 3.11 6.08 -20.42
C SER A 262 3.84 6.85 -19.31
N LEU A 263 5.11 6.51 -19.05
CA LEU A 263 5.94 7.25 -18.09
C LEU A 263 6.21 8.70 -18.54
N GLY A 264 6.48 8.91 -19.84
CA GLY A 264 6.67 10.24 -20.42
C GLY A 264 5.42 11.11 -20.26
N ALA A 265 4.24 10.54 -20.52
CA ALA A 265 2.96 11.23 -20.30
C ALA A 265 2.77 11.59 -18.81
N ALA A 266 2.99 10.64 -17.89
CA ALA A 266 2.91 10.89 -16.45
C ALA A 266 3.90 11.96 -15.98
N PHE A 267 5.13 11.94 -16.49
CA PHE A 267 6.17 12.92 -16.18
C PHE A 267 5.80 14.32 -16.66
N ILE A 268 5.24 14.46 -17.87
CA ILE A 268 4.75 15.74 -18.40
C ILE A 268 3.63 16.28 -17.51
N VAL A 269 2.66 15.44 -17.13
CA VAL A 269 1.57 15.83 -16.23
C VAL A 269 2.11 16.28 -14.87
N ALA A 270 3.09 15.57 -14.32
CA ALA A 270 3.75 15.95 -13.07
C ALA A 270 4.45 17.31 -13.18
N LEU A 271 5.21 17.55 -14.26
CA LEU A 271 5.87 18.83 -14.52
C LEU A 271 4.88 19.99 -14.66
N ILE A 272 3.79 19.79 -15.39
CA ILE A 272 2.73 20.79 -15.53
C ILE A 272 2.13 21.09 -14.16
N THR A 273 1.81 20.06 -13.38
CA THR A 273 1.21 20.21 -12.05
C THR A 273 2.13 20.97 -11.11
N ILE A 274 3.42 20.59 -11.05
CA ILE A 274 4.44 21.28 -10.25
C ILE A 274 4.59 22.74 -10.69
N SER A 275 4.65 22.99 -12.01
CA SER A 275 4.77 24.34 -12.57
C SER A 275 3.58 25.21 -12.20
N VAL A 276 2.36 24.67 -12.25
CA VAL A 276 1.13 25.36 -11.82
C VAL A 276 1.15 25.63 -10.31
N MET A 277 1.57 24.66 -9.49
CA MET A 277 1.68 24.84 -8.03
C MET A 277 2.70 25.91 -7.65
N LEU A 278 3.88 25.90 -8.27
CA LEU A 278 4.92 26.91 -8.06
C LEU A 278 4.46 28.29 -8.52
N SER A 279 3.76 28.38 -9.65
CA SER A 279 3.20 29.63 -10.16
C SER A 279 2.12 30.20 -9.23
N LYS A 280 1.23 29.34 -8.70
CA LYS A 280 0.24 29.75 -7.68
C LYS A 280 0.91 30.23 -6.39
N LYS A 281 1.93 29.51 -5.90
CA LYS A 281 2.68 29.90 -4.69
C LYS A 281 3.35 31.27 -4.86
N ARG A 282 4.00 31.53 -5.99
CA ARG A 282 4.58 32.84 -6.33
C ARG A 282 3.52 33.94 -6.37
N LYS A 283 2.37 33.69 -6.99
CA LYS A 283 1.25 34.65 -7.07
C LYS A 283 0.67 34.98 -5.69
N THR A 284 0.45 33.98 -4.83
CA THR A 284 -0.02 34.16 -3.45
C THR A 284 1.00 34.93 -2.59
N GLN A 285 2.30 34.70 -2.79
CA GLN A 285 3.36 35.39 -2.07
C GLN A 285 3.50 36.85 -2.49
N HIS A 286 3.36 37.13 -3.80
CA HIS A 286 3.31 38.49 -4.34
C HIS A 286 2.09 39.27 -3.81
N LEU A 287 0.91 38.64 -3.75
CA LEU A 287 -0.31 39.24 -3.18
C LEU A 287 -0.19 39.55 -1.68
N LYS A 288 0.51 38.69 -0.92
CA LYS A 288 0.78 38.93 0.51
C LYS A 288 1.76 40.07 0.73
N ASN A 289 2.77 40.21 -0.12
CA ASN A 289 3.75 41.30 -0.03
C ASN A 289 3.12 42.66 -0.40
N ALA A 290 2.33 42.72 -1.48
CA ALA A 290 1.62 43.95 -1.88
C ALA A 290 0.66 44.46 -0.79
N LYS A 291 -0.11 43.56 -0.15
CA LYS A 291 -0.98 43.91 0.99
C LYS A 291 -0.24 44.35 2.25
N LYS A 292 1.05 44.02 2.36
CA LYS A 292 1.89 44.41 3.51
C LYS A 292 2.47 45.81 3.29
N GLU A 293 2.80 46.17 2.06
CA GLU A 293 3.25 47.52 1.67
C GLU A 293 2.11 48.55 1.80
N GLU A 294 0.89 48.18 1.39
CA GLU A 294 -0.31 49.05 1.48
C GLU A 294 -0.80 49.31 2.92
N LYS A 295 -0.35 48.52 3.91
CA LYS A 295 -0.66 48.71 5.34
C LYS A 295 0.37 49.56 6.09
N VAL A 296 1.50 49.87 5.46
CA VAL A 296 2.63 50.60 6.06
C VAL A 296 2.71 52.04 5.52
N SER A 297 2.01 52.33 4.42
CA SER A 297 1.70 53.69 3.93
C SER A 297 0.45 54.26 4.59
#